data_AF-A0A7K1Z7X0-F1
#
_entry.id   AF-A0A7K1Z7X0-F1
#
_cell.length_a   1.000
_cell.length_b   1.000
_cell.length_c   1.000
_cell.angle_alpha   90.00
_cell.angle_beta   90.00
_cell.angle_gamma   90.00
#
_symmetry.space_group_name_H-M   'P 1'
#
loop_
_entity.id
_entity.type
_entity.pdbx_description
1 polymer ?
#
loop_
_entity_poly.entity_id
_entity_poly.type
_entity_poly.pdbx_seq_one_letter_code
_entity_poly.pdbx_strand_id
1 'polypeptide(L)'
;MSEQKRFEFREGLIEFIGEDKAEALMESLPPVSWDQLVTKDDLNALAAVIGAEFTAVRGEFAEKIGEVHKEIGGLHVAIAESTNQATAQFVELSHKMDSMRRWVVGSVVTVVGAVVGGGIWFG
;
A
#
# COMPACT_ATOMS: atom_id res chain seq x y z
N MET A 1 -37.83 -26.50 -15.95
CA MET A 1 -38.63 -27.31 -16.90
C MET A 1 -40.10 -27.09 -16.59
N SER A 2 -40.92 -26.65 -17.56
CA SER A 2 -42.36 -26.47 -17.35
C SER A 2 -43.04 -27.84 -17.15
N GLU A 3 -44.17 -27.86 -16.43
CA GLU A 3 -44.95 -29.08 -16.17
C GLU A 3 -45.32 -29.83 -17.45
N GLN A 4 -45.62 -29.08 -18.53
CA GLN A 4 -45.88 -29.60 -19.87
C GLN A 4 -44.71 -30.43 -20.43
N LYS A 5 -43.46 -29.96 -20.29
CA LYS A 5 -42.28 -30.69 -20.77
C LYS A 5 -41.99 -31.95 -19.95
N ARG A 6 -42.35 -31.96 -18.66
CA ARG A 6 -42.25 -33.16 -17.82
C ARG A 6 -43.25 -34.22 -18.25
N PHE A 7 -44.46 -33.81 -18.62
CA PHE A 7 -45.48 -34.72 -19.14
C PHE A 7 -45.06 -35.35 -20.46
N GLU A 8 -44.60 -34.53 -21.43
CA GLU A 8 -44.12 -35.01 -22.73
C GLU A 8 -42.91 -35.96 -22.60
N PHE A 9 -41.98 -35.66 -21.69
CA PHE A 9 -40.83 -36.52 -21.42
C PHE A 9 -41.23 -37.85 -20.75
N ARG A 10 -42.20 -37.82 -19.84
CA ARG A 10 -42.76 -39.03 -19.22
C ARG A 10 -43.44 -39.92 -20.25
N GLU A 11 -44.27 -39.37 -21.14
CA GLU A 11 -44.93 -40.16 -22.18
C GLU A 11 -43.92 -40.80 -23.15
N GLY A 12 -42.90 -40.05 -23.58
CA GLY A 12 -41.84 -40.61 -24.42
C GLY A 12 -41.01 -41.71 -23.72
N LEU A 13 -40.81 -41.62 -22.41
CA LEU A 13 -40.17 -42.68 -21.62
C LEU A 13 -41.07 -43.91 -21.48
N ILE A 14 -42.36 -43.75 -21.23
CA ILE A 14 -43.32 -44.85 -21.11
C ILE A 14 -43.34 -45.68 -22.41
N GLU A 15 -43.33 -45.00 -23.57
CA GLU A 15 -43.32 -45.66 -24.88
C GLU A 15 -42.03 -46.46 -25.12
N PHE A 16 -40.87 -46.00 -24.61
CA PHE A 16 -39.57 -46.60 -24.92
C PHE A 16 -39.10 -47.67 -23.92
N ILE A 17 -39.37 -47.48 -22.62
CA ILE A 17 -38.88 -48.35 -21.54
C ILE A 17 -39.99 -49.02 -20.71
N GLY A 18 -41.25 -48.70 -20.99
CA GLY A 18 -42.41 -49.19 -20.24
C GLY A 18 -42.68 -48.38 -18.98
N GLU A 19 -43.94 -48.41 -18.54
CA GLU A 19 -44.49 -47.52 -17.51
C GLU A 19 -43.75 -47.61 -16.16
N ASP A 20 -43.57 -48.82 -15.62
CA ASP A 20 -42.91 -49.02 -14.32
C ASP A 20 -41.47 -48.49 -14.29
N LYS A 21 -40.72 -48.65 -15.39
CA LYS A 21 -39.32 -48.18 -15.49
C LYS A 21 -39.25 -46.67 -15.72
N ALA A 22 -40.20 -46.12 -16.47
CA ALA A 22 -40.32 -44.68 -16.68
C ALA A 22 -40.68 -43.95 -15.38
N GLU A 23 -41.60 -44.51 -14.58
CA GLU A 23 -41.97 -43.99 -13.27
C GLU A 23 -40.74 -43.95 -12.33
N ALA A 24 -40.01 -45.06 -12.23
CA ALA A 24 -38.81 -45.14 -11.39
C ALA A 24 -37.71 -44.15 -11.82
N LEU A 25 -37.53 -43.95 -13.13
CA LEU A 25 -36.59 -42.96 -13.66
C LEU A 25 -37.04 -41.53 -13.32
N MET A 26 -38.34 -41.24 -13.49
CA MET A 26 -38.93 -39.94 -13.17
C MET A 26 -38.90 -39.63 -11.67
N GLU A 27 -39.05 -40.64 -10.81
CA GLU A 27 -38.95 -40.53 -9.35
C GLU A 27 -37.49 -40.30 -8.90
N SER A 28 -36.52 -40.83 -9.66
CA SER A 28 -35.10 -40.58 -9.43
C SER A 28 -34.59 -39.23 -9.94
N LEU A 29 -35.38 -38.51 -10.76
CA LEU A 29 -34.98 -37.21 -11.25
C LEU A 29 -34.88 -36.24 -10.08
N PRO A 30 -33.74 -35.53 -9.95
CA PRO A 30 -33.61 -34.55 -8.88
C PRO A 30 -34.72 -33.50 -9.00
N PRO A 31 -35.23 -32.97 -7.88
CA PRO A 31 -36.30 -31.97 -7.87
C PRO A 31 -35.89 -30.63 -8.51
N VAL A 32 -34.62 -30.48 -8.89
CA VAL A 32 -34.05 -29.33 -9.59
C VAL A 32 -34.00 -29.55 -11.10
N SER A 33 -34.21 -28.47 -11.85
CA SER A 33 -34.20 -28.50 -13.30
C SER A 33 -32.75 -28.53 -13.83
N TRP A 34 -32.49 -29.21 -14.95
CA TRP A 34 -31.14 -29.29 -15.53
C TRP A 34 -30.57 -27.92 -15.93
N ASP A 35 -31.42 -26.94 -16.23
CA ASP A 35 -31.04 -25.53 -16.45
C ASP A 35 -30.55 -24.80 -15.18
N GLN A 36 -30.78 -25.36 -14.00
CA GLN A 36 -30.31 -24.80 -12.73
C GLN A 36 -28.97 -25.39 -12.30
N LEU A 37 -28.46 -26.40 -13.01
CA LEU A 37 -27.15 -26.96 -12.74
C LEU A 37 -26.09 -26.09 -13.41
N VAL A 38 -25.23 -25.50 -12.58
CA VAL A 38 -24.02 -24.80 -13.04
C VAL A 38 -23.19 -25.76 -13.88
N THR A 39 -22.91 -25.36 -15.11
CA THR A 39 -22.09 -26.16 -16.02
C THR A 39 -20.60 -25.97 -15.71
N LYS A 40 -19.76 -26.85 -16.27
CA LYS A 40 -18.30 -26.66 -16.18
C LYS A 40 -17.85 -25.35 -16.84
N ASP A 41 -18.55 -24.91 -17.88
CA ASP A 41 -18.23 -23.67 -18.59
C ASP A 41 -18.53 -22.45 -17.72
N ASP A 42 -19.63 -22.47 -16.95
CA ASP A 42 -19.94 -21.43 -15.97
C ASP A 42 -18.88 -21.35 -14.86
N LEU A 43 -18.40 -22.51 -14.38
CA LEU A 43 -17.31 -22.56 -13.40
C LEU A 43 -15.99 -22.05 -13.97
N ASN A 44 -15.67 -22.39 -15.23
CA ASN A 44 -14.48 -21.91 -15.91
C ASN A 44 -14.54 -20.39 -16.13
N ALA A 45 -15.71 -19.85 -16.50
CA ALA A 45 -15.93 -18.43 -16.63
C ALA A 45 -15.75 -17.71 -15.28
N LEU A 46 -16.32 -18.26 -14.20
CA LEU A 46 -16.15 -17.70 -12.86
C LEU A 46 -14.69 -17.75 -12.40
N ALA A 47 -13.98 -18.85 -12.65
CA ALA A 47 -12.56 -18.99 -12.33
C ALA A 47 -11.71 -17.96 -13.11
N ALA A 48 -12.03 -17.71 -14.37
CA ALA A 48 -11.36 -16.69 -15.18
C ALA A 48 -11.59 -15.28 -14.63
N VAL A 49 -12.82 -14.95 -14.23
CA VAL A 49 -13.16 -13.65 -13.61
C VAL A 49 -12.39 -13.47 -12.30
N ILE A 50 -12.41 -14.46 -11.41
CA ILE A 50 -11.68 -14.40 -10.13
C ILE A 50 -10.17 -14.26 -10.38
N GLY A 51 -9.62 -14.99 -11.35
CA GLY A 51 -8.20 -14.88 -11.72
C GLY A 51 -7.83 -13.49 -12.23
N ALA A 52 -8.70 -12.87 -13.02
CA ALA A 52 -8.52 -11.51 -13.51
C ALA A 52 -8.60 -10.48 -12.37
N GLU A 53 -9.60 -10.57 -11.49
CA GLU A 53 -9.74 -9.69 -10.33
C GLU A 53 -8.55 -9.81 -9.37
N PHE A 54 -8.11 -11.04 -9.09
CA PHE A 54 -6.93 -11.26 -8.25
C PHE A 54 -5.66 -10.67 -8.85
N THR A 55 -5.50 -10.77 -10.17
CA THR A 55 -4.38 -10.15 -10.89
C THR A 55 -4.45 -8.63 -10.83
N ALA A 56 -5.64 -8.04 -10.98
CA ALA A 56 -5.85 -6.61 -10.86
C ALA A 56 -5.51 -6.10 -9.44
N VAL A 57 -6.04 -6.74 -8.40
CA VAL A 57 -5.76 -6.39 -7.00
C VAL A 57 -4.26 -6.50 -6.68
N ARG A 58 -3.57 -7.54 -7.20
CA ARG A 58 -2.12 -7.67 -7.04
C ARG A 58 -1.36 -6.53 -7.74
N GLY A 59 -1.84 -6.09 -8.90
CA GLY A 59 -1.29 -4.94 -9.62
C GLY A 59 -1.42 -3.64 -8.82
N GLU A 60 -2.63 -3.33 -8.35
CA GLU A 60 -2.90 -2.15 -7.52
C GLU A 60 -2.07 -2.15 -6.22
N PHE A 61 -1.92 -3.31 -5.60
CA PHE A 61 -1.12 -3.44 -4.38
C PHE A 61 0.37 -3.21 -4.66
N ALA A 62 0.90 -3.75 -5.74
CA ALA A 62 2.29 -3.52 -6.16
C ALA A 62 2.55 -2.04 -6.47
N GLU A 63 1.60 -1.37 -7.13
CA GLU A 63 1.66 0.07 -7.41
C GLU A 63 1.71 0.89 -6.10
N LYS A 64 0.78 0.64 -5.17
CA LYS A 64 0.76 1.33 -3.87
C LYS A 64 2.04 1.10 -3.06
N ILE A 65 2.58 -0.12 -3.06
CA ILE A 65 3.88 -0.39 -2.42
C ILE A 65 4.99 0.41 -3.08
N GLY A 66 4.99 0.50 -4.41
CA GLY A 66 5.96 1.29 -5.16
C GLY A 66 5.88 2.79 -4.82
N GLU A 67 4.67 3.32 -4.71
CA GLU A 67 4.42 4.70 -4.28
C GLU A 67 4.94 4.96 -2.87
N VAL A 68 4.58 4.11 -1.90
CA VAL A 68 5.07 4.21 -0.51
C VAL A 68 6.61 4.13 -0.45
N HIS A 69 7.24 3.25 -1.23
CA HIS A 69 8.71 3.20 -1.30
C HIS A 69 9.32 4.50 -1.83
N LYS A 70 8.68 5.12 -2.84
CA LYS A 70 9.12 6.39 -3.39
C LYS A 70 8.96 7.52 -2.37
N GLU A 71 7.85 7.57 -1.65
CA GLU A 71 7.62 8.55 -0.59
C GLU A 71 8.64 8.41 0.54
N ILE A 72 8.88 7.17 1.03
CA ILE A 72 9.88 6.88 2.05
C ILE A 72 11.28 7.25 1.56
N GLY A 73 11.62 6.95 0.30
CA GLY A 73 12.88 7.36 -0.31
C GLY A 73 13.05 8.88 -0.32
N GLY A 74 12.00 9.60 -0.74
CA GLY A 74 11.97 11.07 -0.71
C GLY A 74 12.12 11.63 0.70
N LEU A 75 11.44 11.06 1.68
CA LEU A 75 11.53 11.46 3.09
C LEU A 75 12.94 11.25 3.66
N HIS A 76 13.60 10.12 3.35
CA HIS A 76 14.98 9.89 3.76
C HIS A 76 15.94 10.93 3.17
N VAL A 77 15.78 11.29 1.89
CA VAL A 77 16.58 12.35 1.26
C VAL A 77 16.33 13.69 1.95
N ALA A 78 15.08 14.05 2.18
CA ALA A 78 14.72 15.31 2.85
C ALA A 78 15.28 15.39 4.29
N ILE A 79 15.24 14.28 5.05
CA ILE A 79 15.84 14.19 6.38
C ILE A 79 17.35 14.38 6.29
N ALA A 80 18.02 13.68 5.37
CA ALA A 80 19.48 13.80 5.19
C ALA A 80 19.89 15.23 4.82
N GLU A 81 19.11 15.90 3.98
CA GLU A 81 19.35 17.29 3.63
C GLU A 81 19.15 18.22 4.83
N SER A 82 18.05 18.06 5.57
CA SER A 82 17.76 18.84 6.78
C SER A 82 18.83 18.67 7.86
N THR A 83 19.30 17.45 8.10
CA THR A 83 20.38 17.20 9.07
C THR A 83 21.70 17.81 8.62
N ASN A 84 22.06 17.70 7.33
CA ASN A 84 23.26 18.34 6.79
C ASN A 84 23.19 19.87 6.91
N GLN A 85 22.05 20.48 6.61
CA GLN A 85 21.82 21.91 6.77
C GLN A 85 21.93 22.33 8.25
N ALA A 86 21.32 21.58 9.17
CA ALA A 86 21.41 21.83 10.60
C ALA A 86 22.87 21.75 11.08
N THR A 87 23.61 20.72 10.68
CA THR A 87 25.04 20.59 11.01
C THR A 87 25.85 21.77 10.48
N ALA A 88 25.62 22.21 9.24
CA ALA A 88 26.30 23.36 8.66
C ALA A 88 26.01 24.65 9.45
N GLN A 89 24.75 24.89 9.83
CA GLN A 89 24.35 26.03 10.66
C GLN A 89 25.01 26.01 12.04
N PHE A 90 25.13 24.84 12.67
CA PHE A 90 25.82 24.70 13.95
C PHE A 90 27.32 25.01 13.84
N VAL A 91 27.98 24.55 12.78
CA VAL A 91 29.40 24.86 12.52
C VAL A 91 29.58 26.36 12.31
N GLU A 92 28.71 27.00 11.53
CA GLU A 92 28.75 28.45 11.32
C GLU A 92 28.54 29.23 12.63
N LEU A 93 27.55 28.81 13.44
CA LEU A 93 27.29 29.41 14.75
C LEU A 93 28.50 29.29 15.68
N SER A 94 29.14 28.11 15.71
CA SER A 94 30.35 27.88 16.50
C SER A 94 31.49 28.81 16.08
N HIS A 95 31.72 28.98 14.77
CA HIS A 95 32.71 29.93 14.27
C HIS A 95 32.40 31.38 14.64
N LYS A 96 31.14 31.80 14.56
CA LYS A 96 30.70 33.15 15.00
C LYS A 96 30.96 33.35 16.50
N MET A 97 30.64 32.35 17.32
CA MET A 97 30.89 32.40 18.76
C MET A 97 32.39 32.46 19.08
N ASP A 98 33.24 31.70 18.40
CA ASP A 98 34.70 31.74 18.59
C ASP A 98 35.29 33.09 18.20
N SER A 99 34.85 33.66 17.08
CA SER A 99 35.26 35.00 16.65
C SER A 99 34.84 36.05 17.68
N MET A 100 33.59 35.98 18.15
CA MET A 100 33.07 36.87 19.18
C MET A 100 33.86 36.74 20.49
N ARG A 101 34.17 35.51 20.93
CA ARG A 101 35.02 35.27 22.10
C ARG A 101 36.39 35.95 21.96
N ARG A 102 37.05 35.78 20.82
CA ARG A 102 38.36 36.40 20.55
C ARG A 102 38.28 37.92 20.58
N TRP A 103 37.24 38.50 19.97
CA TRP A 103 37.02 39.94 19.98
C TRP A 103 36.78 40.49 21.40
N VAL A 104 35.91 39.85 22.18
CA VAL A 104 35.60 40.25 23.58
C VAL A 104 36.84 40.16 24.46
N VAL A 105 37.61 39.07 24.37
CA VAL A 105 38.85 38.93 25.15
C VAL A 105 39.86 40.01 24.78
N GLY A 106 40.03 40.30 23.49
CA GLY A 106 40.94 41.36 23.02
C GLY A 106 40.55 42.76 23.51
N SER A 107 39.25 43.08 23.52
CA SER A 107 38.78 44.39 23.98
C SER A 107 38.98 44.57 25.49
N VAL A 108 38.69 43.55 26.30
CA VAL A 108 38.93 43.58 27.76
C VAL A 108 40.42 43.76 28.07
N VAL A 109 41.31 43.00 27.41
CA VAL A 109 42.76 43.13 27.61
C VAL A 109 43.25 44.53 27.25
N THR A 110 42.74 45.13 26.17
CA THR A 110 43.10 46.48 25.75
C THR A 110 42.68 47.54 26.77
N VAL A 111 41.46 47.44 27.29
CA VAL A 111 40.94 48.38 28.31
C VAL A 111 41.74 48.27 29.61
N VAL A 112 42.00 47.04 30.09
CA VAL A 112 42.78 46.83 31.32
C VAL A 112 44.22 47.34 31.17
N GLY A 113 44.85 47.06 30.02
CA GLY A 113 46.19 47.55 29.71
C GLY A 113 46.28 49.08 29.70
N ALA A 114 45.28 49.77 29.16
CA ALA A 114 45.23 51.23 29.15
C ALA A 114 45.11 51.84 30.56
N VAL A 115 44.30 51.22 31.44
CA VAL A 115 44.12 51.69 32.84
C VAL A 115 45.40 51.48 33.66
N VAL A 116 46.02 50.30 33.57
CA VAL A 116 47.25 49.99 34.33
C VAL A 116 48.45 50.78 33.78
N GLY A 117 48.61 50.88 32.47
CA GLY A 117 49.70 51.63 31.84
C GLY A 117 49.59 53.14 32.01
N GLY A 118 48.38 53.70 31.98
CA GLY A 118 48.13 55.12 32.22
C GLY A 118 48.34 55.54 33.68
N GLY A 119 48.08 54.64 34.64
CA GLY A 119 48.33 54.89 36.06
C GLY A 119 49.82 54.99 36.44
N ILE A 120 50.72 54.44 35.64
CA ILE A 120 52.18 54.46 35.90
C ILE A 120 52.82 55.78 35.41
N TRP A 121 52.12 56.62 34.65
CA TRP A 121 52.66 57.89 34.13
C TRP A 121 52.23 59.13 34.95
N PHE A 122 51.30 58.97 35.89
CA PHE A 122 50.78 60.05 36.74
C PHE A 122 51.11 59.89 38.23
N GLY A 123 52.06 59.00 38.58
CA GLY A 123 52.55 58.77 39.94
C GLY A 123 53.96 59.29 40.16
#